data_AF-A0A174GSD0-F1
#
_entry.id   AF-A0A174GSD0-F1
#
_cell.length_a   1.000
_cell.length_b   1.000
_cell.length_c   1.000
_cell.angle_alpha   90.00
_cell.angle_beta   90.00
_cell.angle_gamma   90.00
#
_symmetry.space_group_name_H-M   'P 1'
#
loop_
_entity.id
_entity.type
_entity.pdbx_description
1 polymer ?
#
loop_
_entity_poly.entity_id
_entity_poly.type
_entity_poly.pdbx_seq_one_letter_code
_entity_poly.pdbx_strand_id
1 'polypeptide(L)'
;MKRTKKKKSPVAAFCSTLGTVLLTVLILACIPLTLPKAFGFQMYTVISGSMEPAIPTGSLVYVRYEEPDTIVKDDVIAFYSNNADGSIITHRVVSNSPAMGQFITKGDANEEKDMNPIPYNNYIGKVKLSVPVVGGIAQAATGTSGKIAAASIIGLAVILEIVAAMLDRRDDEDE
;
A
#
# COMPACT_ATOMS: atom_id res chain seq x y z
N MET A 1 -16.30 39.39 27.69
CA MET A 1 -14.83 39.15 27.73
C MET A 1 -14.42 38.37 26.49
N LYS A 2 -13.85 39.04 25.47
CA LYS A 2 -13.22 38.37 24.33
C LYS A 2 -11.83 37.93 24.78
N ARG A 3 -11.58 36.62 24.90
CA ARG A 3 -10.21 36.08 24.98
C ARG A 3 -9.51 36.49 23.67
N THR A 4 -8.74 37.57 23.69
CA THR A 4 -7.81 37.89 22.62
C THR A 4 -6.77 36.77 22.60
N LYS A 5 -6.80 35.90 21.59
CA LYS A 5 -5.74 34.89 21.41
C LYS A 5 -4.41 35.64 21.30
N LYS A 6 -3.57 35.56 22.35
CA LYS A 6 -2.17 35.98 22.26
C LYS A 6 -1.55 35.26 21.05
N LYS A 7 -0.79 36.00 20.24
CA LYS A 7 -0.12 35.44 19.08
C LYS A 7 1.03 34.59 19.60
N LYS A 8 1.07 33.31 19.22
CA LYS A 8 2.23 32.44 19.52
C LYS A 8 3.51 33.13 19.10
N SER A 9 4.59 32.95 19.85
CA SER A 9 5.89 33.44 19.40
C SER A 9 6.28 32.81 18.06
N PRO A 10 7.03 33.54 17.21
CA PRO A 10 7.29 33.09 15.84
C PRO A 10 7.99 31.72 15.81
N VAL A 11 8.81 31.41 16.81
CA VAL A 11 9.49 30.12 16.95
C VAL A 11 8.52 29.02 17.38
N ALA A 12 7.66 29.27 18.36
CA ALA A 12 6.63 28.33 18.79
C ALA A 12 5.63 28.02 17.65
N ALA A 13 5.24 29.03 16.88
CA ALA A 13 4.38 28.88 15.72
C ALA A 13 5.03 28.02 14.63
N PHE A 14 6.32 28.23 14.36
CA PHE A 14 7.08 27.44 13.39
C PHE A 14 7.18 25.96 13.80
N CYS A 15 7.59 25.68 15.04
CA CYS A 15 7.72 24.31 15.56
C CYS A 15 6.39 23.53 15.50
N SER A 16 5.29 24.15 15.95
CA SER A 16 3.95 23.52 15.91
C SER A 16 3.46 23.31 14.46
N THR A 17 3.69 24.29 13.57
CA THR A 17 3.33 24.13 12.15
C THR A 17 4.11 22.99 11.50
N LEU A 18 5.42 22.90 11.75
CA LEU A 18 6.26 21.85 11.21
C LEU A 18 5.84 20.47 11.72
N GLY A 19 5.59 20.32 13.04
CA GLY A 19 5.10 19.08 13.63
C GLY A 19 3.77 18.63 13.02
N THR A 20 2.81 19.56 12.91
CA THR A 20 1.51 19.31 12.29
C THR A 20 1.63 18.90 10.81
N VAL A 21 2.49 19.56 10.03
CA VAL A 21 2.73 19.22 8.62
C VAL A 21 3.33 17.82 8.49
N LEU A 22 4.34 17.48 9.31
CA LEU A 22 4.96 16.15 9.30
C LEU A 22 3.93 15.04 9.57
N LEU A 23 3.08 15.22 10.58
CA LEU A 23 2.01 14.26 10.89
C LEU A 23 0.98 14.17 9.77
N THR A 24 0.58 15.31 9.20
CA THR A 24 -0.41 15.34 8.11
C THR A 24 0.11 14.58 6.89
N VAL A 25 1.37 14.84 6.49
CA VAL A 25 2.01 14.13 5.37
C VAL A 25 2.12 12.63 5.65
N LEU A 26 2.52 12.25 6.88
CA LEU A 26 2.61 10.85 7.26
C LEU A 26 1.25 10.14 7.17
N ILE A 27 0.19 10.76 7.70
CA ILE A 27 -1.17 10.22 7.64
C ILE A 27 -1.61 10.04 6.19
N LEU A 28 -1.43 11.06 5.34
CA LEU A 28 -1.78 10.99 3.93
C LEU A 28 -1.01 9.88 3.19
N ALA A 29 0.28 9.69 3.50
CA ALA A 29 1.09 8.62 2.94
C ALA A 29 0.64 7.21 3.39
N CYS A 30 0.10 7.08 4.60
CA CYS A 30 -0.42 5.80 5.11
C CYS A 30 -1.76 5.40 4.49
N ILE A 31 -2.63 6.35 4.11
CA ILE A 31 -3.97 6.07 3.55
C ILE A 31 -3.95 5.03 2.42
N PRO A 32 -3.16 5.17 1.34
CA PRO A 32 -3.17 4.21 0.22
C PRO A 32 -2.65 2.81 0.59
N LEU A 33 -2.00 2.67 1.75
CA LEU A 33 -1.43 1.40 2.25
C LEU A 33 -2.32 0.74 3.31
N THR A 34 -3.10 1.51 4.08
CA THR A 34 -3.92 1.00 5.18
C THR A 34 -5.38 0.87 4.79
N LEU A 35 -5.93 1.85 4.07
CA LEU A 35 -7.34 1.91 3.75
C LEU A 35 -7.79 0.74 2.86
N PRO A 36 -7.06 0.36 1.79
CA PRO A 36 -7.47 -0.77 0.96
C PRO A 36 -7.56 -2.09 1.73
N LYS A 37 -6.67 -2.32 2.72
CA LYS A 37 -6.75 -3.52 3.57
C LYS A 37 -8.04 -3.57 4.38
N ALA A 38 -8.52 -2.43 4.87
CA ALA A 38 -9.80 -2.36 5.58
C ALA A 38 -11.01 -2.70 4.68
N PHE A 39 -10.88 -2.53 3.36
CA PHE A 39 -11.86 -2.92 2.36
C PHE A 39 -11.63 -4.32 1.76
N GLY A 40 -10.76 -5.13 2.37
CA GLY A 40 -10.50 -6.50 1.94
C GLY A 40 -9.52 -6.64 0.77
N PHE A 41 -8.75 -5.59 0.46
CA PHE A 41 -7.68 -5.68 -0.53
C PHE A 41 -6.39 -6.22 0.09
N GLN A 42 -5.74 -7.13 -0.64
CA GLN A 42 -4.37 -7.53 -0.44
C GLN A 42 -3.48 -6.80 -1.43
N MET A 43 -2.26 -6.47 -1.02
CA MET A 43 -1.31 -5.76 -1.86
C MET A 43 -0.08 -6.61 -2.09
N TYR A 44 0.34 -6.69 -3.35
CA TYR A 44 1.54 -7.41 -3.75
C TYR A 44 2.37 -6.53 -4.68
N THR A 45 3.68 -6.69 -4.60
CA THR A 45 4.60 -6.03 -5.54
C THR A 45 4.97 -7.00 -6.64
N VAL A 46 4.91 -6.52 -7.86
CA VAL A 46 5.33 -7.27 -9.04
C VAL A 46 6.85 -7.30 -9.12
N ILE A 47 7.43 -8.49 -9.07
CA ILE A 47 8.89 -8.71 -9.07
C ILE A 47 9.43 -9.29 -10.39
N SER A 48 8.56 -9.76 -11.27
CA SER A 48 8.91 -10.31 -12.58
C SER A 48 8.19 -9.55 -13.70
N GLY A 49 8.76 -9.60 -14.92
CA GLY A 49 8.20 -8.95 -16.10
C GLY A 49 7.17 -9.77 -16.88
N SER A 50 6.61 -10.86 -16.31
CA SER A 50 5.70 -11.74 -17.06
C SER A 50 4.39 -11.06 -17.45
N MET A 51 4.01 -9.97 -16.79
CA MET A 51 2.82 -9.17 -17.08
C MET A 51 3.12 -7.90 -17.89
N GLU A 52 4.34 -7.73 -18.42
CA GLU A 52 4.67 -6.58 -19.26
C GLU A 52 4.01 -6.67 -20.64
N PRO A 53 3.59 -5.53 -21.23
CA PRO A 53 3.69 -4.16 -20.71
C PRO A 53 2.53 -3.73 -19.80
N ALA A 54 1.50 -4.58 -19.62
CA ALA A 54 0.26 -4.19 -18.94
C ALA A 54 0.47 -3.88 -17.44
N ILE A 55 1.31 -4.67 -16.76
CA ILE A 55 1.70 -4.44 -15.37
C ILE A 55 3.24 -4.54 -15.30
N PRO A 56 3.95 -3.40 -15.35
CA PRO A 56 5.40 -3.36 -15.29
C PRO A 56 5.99 -3.91 -14.00
N THR A 57 7.22 -4.42 -14.08
CA THR A 57 8.00 -4.78 -12.89
C THR A 57 8.11 -3.60 -11.92
N GLY A 58 7.99 -3.86 -10.61
CA GLY A 58 7.96 -2.84 -9.56
C GLY A 58 6.60 -2.18 -9.34
N SER A 59 5.55 -2.62 -10.05
CA SER A 59 4.17 -2.18 -9.76
C SER A 59 3.66 -2.70 -8.42
N LEU A 60 2.74 -1.96 -7.80
CA LEU A 60 1.93 -2.43 -6.69
C LEU A 60 0.55 -2.83 -7.23
N VAL A 61 0.14 -4.07 -6.99
CA VAL A 61 -1.19 -4.57 -7.37
C VAL A 61 -2.09 -4.69 -6.15
N TYR A 62 -3.34 -4.27 -6.30
CA TYR A 62 -4.40 -4.40 -5.32
C TYR A 62 -5.32 -5.54 -5.75
N VAL A 63 -5.29 -6.60 -4.97
CA VAL A 63 -6.01 -7.85 -5.20
C VAL A 63 -7.18 -7.92 -4.23
N ARG A 64 -8.36 -8.26 -4.72
CA ARG A 64 -9.53 -8.51 -3.89
C ARG A 64 -10.12 -9.86 -4.23
N TYR A 65 -10.50 -10.61 -3.20
CA TYR A 65 -11.21 -11.87 -3.38
C TYR A 65 -12.57 -11.63 -4.05
N GLU A 66 -12.84 -12.41 -5.10
CA GLU A 66 -14.14 -12.55 -5.74
C GLU A 66 -14.38 -14.05 -5.96
N GLU A 67 -15.63 -14.46 -6.01
CA GLU A 67 -15.97 -15.88 -6.24
C GLU A 67 -15.30 -16.38 -7.54
N PRO A 68 -14.56 -17.50 -7.52
CA PRO A 68 -13.81 -18.00 -8.69
C PRO A 68 -14.65 -18.23 -9.95
N ASP A 69 -15.94 -18.53 -9.80
CA ASP A 69 -16.88 -18.75 -10.90
C ASP A 69 -17.28 -17.44 -11.62
N THR A 70 -17.14 -16.29 -10.96
CA THR A 70 -17.40 -14.96 -11.54
C THR A 70 -16.23 -14.45 -12.38
N ILE A 71 -15.07 -15.09 -12.29
CA ILE A 71 -13.87 -14.70 -13.03
C ILE A 71 -14.01 -15.09 -14.49
N VAL A 72 -13.76 -14.12 -15.36
CA VAL A 72 -13.91 -14.28 -16.80
C VAL A 72 -12.57 -14.25 -17.51
N LYS A 73 -12.59 -14.62 -18.80
CA LYS A 73 -11.44 -14.47 -19.68
C LYS A 73 -10.93 -13.02 -19.66
N ASP A 74 -9.62 -12.89 -19.75
CA ASP A 74 -8.87 -11.63 -19.74
C ASP A 74 -8.77 -10.92 -18.39
N ASP A 75 -9.39 -11.46 -17.33
CA ASP A 75 -9.14 -10.99 -15.96
C ASP A 75 -7.70 -11.30 -15.52
N VAL A 76 -7.11 -10.42 -14.73
CA VAL A 76 -5.81 -10.67 -14.10
C VAL A 76 -6.06 -11.14 -12.66
N ILE A 77 -5.48 -12.28 -12.31
CA ILE A 77 -5.68 -12.91 -11.00
C ILE A 77 -4.34 -13.12 -10.30
N ALA A 78 -4.36 -13.07 -8.97
CA ALA A 78 -3.26 -13.51 -8.14
C ALA A 78 -3.56 -14.89 -7.56
N PHE A 79 -2.55 -15.76 -7.51
CA PHE A 79 -2.68 -17.12 -7.01
C PHE A 79 -1.34 -17.64 -6.49
N TYR A 80 -1.41 -18.65 -5.63
CA TYR A 80 -0.23 -19.40 -5.21
C TYR A 80 0.25 -20.33 -6.33
N SER A 81 1.56 -20.29 -6.60
CA SER A 81 2.22 -21.23 -7.49
C SER A 81 1.94 -22.67 -7.06
N ASN A 82 1.82 -23.57 -8.03
CA ASN A 82 1.77 -25.02 -7.76
C ASN A 82 3.11 -25.57 -7.26
N ASN A 83 4.18 -24.77 -7.29
CA ASN A 83 5.47 -25.12 -6.75
C ASN A 83 5.49 -25.00 -5.21
N ALA A 84 6.34 -25.79 -4.56
CA ALA A 84 6.47 -25.79 -3.09
C ALA A 84 7.08 -24.51 -2.49
N ASP A 85 7.39 -23.49 -3.32
CA ASP A 85 8.01 -22.24 -2.88
C ASP A 85 7.01 -21.24 -2.26
N GLY A 86 5.70 -21.50 -2.38
CA GLY A 86 4.65 -20.60 -1.87
C GLY A 86 4.65 -19.23 -2.57
N SER A 87 5.27 -19.12 -3.74
CA SER A 87 5.33 -17.88 -4.50
C SER A 87 3.94 -17.46 -4.96
N ILE A 88 3.70 -16.15 -4.98
CA ILE A 88 2.46 -15.56 -5.48
C ILE A 88 2.71 -15.08 -6.90
N ILE A 89 1.93 -15.62 -7.83
CA ILE A 89 2.01 -15.31 -9.25
C ILE A 89 0.78 -14.46 -9.62
N THR A 90 0.98 -13.51 -10.53
CA THR A 90 -0.09 -12.68 -11.08
C THR A 90 -0.11 -12.85 -12.58
N HIS A 91 -1.13 -13.51 -13.14
CA HIS A 91 -1.26 -13.77 -14.59
C HIS A 91 -2.69 -13.53 -15.08
N ARG A 92 -2.85 -13.44 -16.40
CA ARG A 92 -4.15 -13.25 -17.05
C ARG A 92 -4.85 -14.59 -17.31
N VAL A 93 -6.15 -14.63 -17.03
CA VAL A 93 -7.01 -15.78 -17.26
C VAL A 93 -7.27 -15.93 -18.75
N VAL A 94 -6.85 -17.07 -19.30
CA VAL A 94 -7.14 -17.47 -20.68
C VAL A 94 -8.46 -18.22 -20.75
N SER A 95 -8.76 -19.03 -19.74
CA SER A 95 -10.04 -19.71 -19.59
C SER A 95 -10.32 -20.08 -18.13
N ASN A 96 -11.59 -20.05 -17.75
CA ASN A 96 -12.10 -20.52 -16.48
C ASN A 96 -12.96 -21.77 -16.70
N SER A 97 -12.70 -22.84 -15.96
CA SER A 97 -13.46 -24.10 -16.05
C SER A 97 -14.12 -24.42 -14.70
N PRO A 98 -15.32 -23.89 -14.40
CA PRO A 98 -16.02 -24.14 -13.14
C PRO A 98 -16.27 -25.62 -12.85
N ALA A 99 -16.57 -26.42 -13.88
CA ALA A 99 -16.77 -27.86 -13.74
C ALA A 99 -15.51 -28.61 -13.24
N MET A 100 -14.33 -28.10 -13.55
CA MET A 100 -13.05 -28.65 -13.10
C MET A 100 -12.46 -27.89 -11.90
N GLY A 101 -13.05 -26.76 -11.51
CA GLY A 101 -12.56 -25.90 -10.43
C GLY A 101 -11.16 -25.35 -10.67
N GLN A 102 -10.84 -24.95 -11.91
CA GLN A 102 -9.49 -24.50 -12.27
C GLN A 102 -9.47 -23.41 -13.34
N PHE A 103 -8.40 -22.62 -13.33
CA PHE A 103 -8.06 -21.62 -14.33
C PHE A 103 -6.93 -22.11 -15.23
N ILE A 104 -6.95 -21.66 -16.49
CA ILE A 104 -5.76 -21.66 -17.34
C ILE A 104 -5.31 -20.21 -17.44
N THR A 105 -4.08 -19.94 -17.05
CA THR A 105 -3.49 -18.60 -17.01
C THR A 105 -2.33 -18.45 -17.98
N LYS A 106 -1.96 -17.20 -18.23
CA LYS A 106 -0.82 -16.84 -19.05
C LYS A 106 -0.31 -15.46 -18.62
N GLY A 107 1.00 -15.31 -18.48
CA GLY A 107 1.63 -13.99 -18.39
C GLY A 107 1.51 -13.25 -19.72
N ASP A 108 1.17 -11.96 -19.70
CA ASP A 108 0.98 -11.15 -20.91
C ASP A 108 2.22 -11.14 -21.83
N ALA A 109 3.42 -11.19 -21.24
CA ALA A 109 4.69 -11.22 -21.97
C ALA A 109 5.10 -12.64 -22.41
N ASN A 110 4.45 -13.69 -21.92
CA ASN A 110 4.81 -15.06 -22.24
C ASN A 110 4.33 -15.43 -23.65
N GLU A 111 5.01 -16.33 -24.34
CA GLU A 111 4.55 -16.84 -25.65
C GLU A 111 3.45 -17.90 -25.46
N GLU A 112 3.68 -18.82 -24.53
CA GLU A 112 2.80 -19.94 -24.23
C GLU A 112 1.92 -19.69 -23.00
N LYS A 113 0.89 -20.54 -22.83
CA LYS A 113 0.08 -20.57 -21.61
C LYS A 113 0.87 -21.25 -20.50
N ASP A 114 0.50 -20.98 -19.26
CA ASP A 114 1.09 -21.69 -18.13
C ASP A 114 0.78 -23.19 -18.25
N MET A 115 1.80 -24.04 -18.10
CA MET A 115 1.68 -25.49 -18.32
C MET A 115 0.68 -26.15 -17.36
N ASN A 116 0.64 -25.66 -16.12
CA ASN A 116 -0.19 -26.24 -15.07
C ASN A 116 -1.43 -25.37 -14.85
N PRO A 117 -2.64 -25.93 -14.96
CA PRO A 117 -3.85 -25.25 -14.50
C PRO A 117 -3.76 -24.87 -13.02
N ILE A 118 -4.42 -23.78 -12.66
CA ILE A 118 -4.44 -23.26 -11.30
C ILE A 118 -5.77 -23.65 -10.65
N PRO A 119 -5.77 -24.52 -9.64
CA PRO A 119 -7.00 -24.89 -8.94
C PRO A 119 -7.56 -23.69 -8.15
N TYR A 120 -8.87 -23.65 -7.95
CA TYR A 120 -9.52 -22.59 -7.17
C TYR A 120 -8.99 -22.48 -5.73
N ASN A 121 -8.44 -23.57 -5.16
CA ASN A 121 -7.81 -23.54 -3.84
C ASN A 121 -6.53 -22.69 -3.78
N ASN A 122 -5.88 -22.46 -4.91
CA ASN A 122 -4.68 -21.62 -5.00
C ASN A 122 -5.04 -20.17 -5.33
N TYR A 123 -6.28 -19.88 -5.71
CA TYR A 123 -6.72 -18.55 -6.09
C TYR A 123 -6.83 -17.62 -4.88
N ILE A 124 -6.22 -16.44 -5.00
CA ILE A 124 -6.19 -15.43 -3.94
C ILE A 124 -7.24 -14.34 -4.22
N GLY A 125 -7.32 -13.90 -5.46
CA GLY A 125 -8.23 -12.81 -5.83
C GLY A 125 -7.97 -12.25 -7.22
N LYS A 126 -8.84 -11.32 -7.63
CA LYS A 126 -8.72 -10.57 -8.87
C LYS A 126 -7.97 -9.27 -8.62
N VAL A 127 -7.05 -8.93 -9.53
CA VAL A 127 -6.40 -7.61 -9.54
C VAL A 127 -7.44 -6.57 -9.97
N LYS A 128 -7.66 -5.57 -9.12
CA LYS A 128 -8.59 -4.46 -9.37
C LYS A 128 -7.89 -3.18 -9.76
N LEU A 129 -6.66 -3.00 -9.29
CA LEU A 129 -5.86 -1.82 -9.57
C LEU A 129 -4.39 -2.22 -9.59
N SER A 130 -3.63 -1.66 -10.52
CA SER A 130 -2.18 -1.66 -10.51
C SER A 130 -1.66 -0.22 -10.54
N VAL A 131 -0.65 0.06 -9.73
CA VAL A 131 0.05 1.35 -9.73
C VAL A 131 1.51 1.08 -10.07
N PRO A 132 1.99 1.51 -11.26
CA PRO A 132 3.38 1.31 -11.65
C PRO A 132 4.37 2.02 -10.71
N VAL A 133 5.58 1.49 -10.62
CA VAL A 133 6.77 2.13 -9.97
C VAL A 133 6.69 2.29 -8.44
N VAL A 134 5.51 2.18 -7.81
CA VAL A 134 5.34 2.39 -6.36
C VAL A 134 5.52 1.13 -5.51
N GLY A 135 5.68 -0.06 -6.11
CA GLY A 135 5.78 -1.32 -5.38
C GLY A 135 6.98 -1.40 -4.44
N GLY A 136 8.14 -0.88 -4.85
CA GLY A 136 9.32 -0.80 -3.99
C GLY A 136 9.15 0.19 -2.83
N ILE A 137 8.51 1.34 -3.10
CA ILE A 137 8.22 2.35 -2.07
C ILE A 137 7.24 1.78 -1.04
N ALA A 138 6.19 1.12 -1.49
CA ALA A 138 5.20 0.49 -0.62
C ALA A 138 5.82 -0.62 0.24
N GLN A 139 6.71 -1.44 -0.31
CA GLN A 139 7.46 -2.44 0.46
C GLN A 139 8.34 -1.79 1.52
N ALA A 140 9.12 -0.77 1.15
CA ALA A 140 9.98 -0.06 2.10
C ALA A 140 9.16 0.59 3.22
N ALA A 141 8.03 1.22 2.88
CA ALA A 141 7.13 1.86 3.84
C ALA A 141 6.45 0.88 4.80
N THR A 142 6.11 -0.33 4.33
CA THR A 142 5.43 -1.36 5.15
C THR A 142 6.39 -2.31 5.88
N GLY A 143 7.68 -2.31 5.50
CA GLY A 143 8.74 -3.05 6.16
C GLY A 143 9.13 -2.49 7.53
N THR A 144 10.03 -3.19 8.23
CA THR A 144 10.49 -2.81 9.57
C THR A 144 11.14 -1.43 9.60
N SER A 145 11.96 -1.11 8.60
CA SER A 145 12.59 0.21 8.46
C SER A 145 11.56 1.33 8.29
N GLY A 146 10.55 1.12 7.44
CA GLY A 146 9.44 2.07 7.26
C GLY A 146 8.63 2.29 8.54
N LYS A 147 8.35 1.24 9.31
CA LYS A 147 7.68 1.34 10.61
C LYS A 147 8.50 2.14 11.63
N ILE A 148 9.82 1.90 11.69
CA ILE A 148 10.72 2.67 12.56
C ILE A 148 10.74 4.13 12.13
N ALA A 149 10.86 4.42 10.84
CA ALA A 149 10.83 5.78 10.31
C ALA A 149 9.52 6.50 10.67
N ALA A 150 8.37 5.84 10.50
CA ALA A 150 7.06 6.39 10.88
C ALA A 150 6.99 6.69 12.39
N ALA A 151 7.45 5.78 13.24
CA ALA A 151 7.50 5.99 14.69
C ALA A 151 8.40 7.17 15.07
N SER A 152 9.57 7.30 14.43
CA SER A 152 10.48 8.43 14.63
C SER A 152 9.86 9.76 14.21
N ILE A 153 9.13 9.81 13.08
CA ILE A 153 8.42 11.01 12.62
C ILE A 153 7.34 11.41 13.63
N ILE A 154 6.58 10.45 14.16
CA ILE A 154 5.56 10.70 15.19
C ILE A 154 6.23 11.25 16.45
N GLY A 155 7.32 10.62 16.92
CA GLY A 155 8.08 11.08 18.09
C GLY A 155 8.60 12.50 17.91
N LEU A 156 9.19 12.81 16.74
CA LEU A 156 9.67 14.15 16.42
C LEU A 156 8.55 15.18 16.41
N ALA A 157 7.40 14.87 15.80
CA ALA A 157 6.27 15.79 15.78
C ALA A 157 5.72 16.08 17.18
N VAL A 158 5.62 15.05 18.04
CA VAL A 158 5.22 15.22 19.44
C VAL A 158 6.22 16.10 20.20
N ILE A 159 7.53 15.89 20.01
CA ILE A 159 8.56 16.72 20.62
C ILE A 159 8.44 18.18 20.15
N LEU A 160 8.22 18.41 18.86
CA LEU A 160 8.03 19.75 18.30
C LEU A 160 6.81 20.46 18.91
N GLU A 161 5.70 19.76 19.13
CA GLU A 161 4.52 20.32 19.80
C GLU A 161 4.77 20.62 21.29
N ILE A 162 5.52 19.77 21.99
CA ILE A 162 5.91 20.02 23.39
C ILE A 162 6.83 21.24 23.48
N VAL A 163 7.84 21.33 22.61
CA VAL A 163 8.76 22.48 22.57
C VAL A 163 8.01 23.76 22.23
N ALA A 164 7.10 23.72 21.25
CA ALA A 164 6.24 24.85 20.92
C ALA A 164 5.42 25.31 22.14
N ALA A 165 4.83 24.38 22.89
CA ALA A 165 4.06 24.67 24.09
C ALA A 165 4.92 25.22 25.25
N MET A 166 6.17 24.77 25.37
CA MET A 166 7.12 25.29 26.36
C MET A 166 7.60 26.71 26.02
N LEU A 167 7.84 27.00 24.74
CA LEU A 167 8.26 28.34 24.30
C LEU A 167 7.13 29.37 24.49
N ASP A 168 5.90 29.00 24.13
CA ASP A 168 4.72 29.86 24.31
C ASP A 168 4.52 30.25 25.79
N ARG A 169 4.81 29.31 26.72
CA ARG A 169 4.75 29.56 28.18
C ARG A 169 5.85 30.48 28.68
N ARG A 170 7.06 30.43 28.12
CA ARG A 170 8.16 31.31 28.52
C ARG A 170 7.92 32.74 28.08
N ASP A 171 7.47 32.92 26.84
CA ASP A 171 7.12 34.25 26.32
C ASP A 171 5.95 34.89 27.10
N ASP A 172 5.09 34.08 27.72
CA ASP A 172 4.05 34.56 28.66
C ASP A 172 4.57 34.94 30.05
N GLU A 173 5.69 34.36 30.50
CA GLU A 173 6.33 34.69 31.80
C GLU A 173 7.24 35.92 31.71
N ASP A 174 7.77 36.24 30.53
CA ASP A 174 8.66 37.37 30.27
C ASP A 174 7.92 38.70 29.95
N GLU A 175 6.58 38.69 29.80
CA GLU A 175 5.70 39.88 29.61
C GLU A 175 4.99 40.32 30.90
#